data_AF-A0A7R9PC21-F1
#
_entry.id   AF-A0A7R9PC21-F1
#
_cell.length_a   1.000
_cell.length_b   1.000
_cell.length_c   1.000
_cell.angle_alpha   90.00
_cell.angle_beta   90.00
_cell.angle_gamma   90.00
#
_symmetry.space_group_name_H-M   'P 1'
#
loop_
_entity.id
_entity.type
_entity.pdbx_description
1 polymer ?
#
loop_
_entity_poly.entity_id
_entity_poly.type
_entity_poly.pdbx_seq_one_letter_code
_entity_poly.pdbx_strand_id
1 'polypeptide(L)'
;MSTKYALYNTSIFHNLKVLHEGKCTNPTKCSIQICTYIYQPVCAGDSADLPQTFPNLCTLENYNCANDKWLEVLYDGECREKGHCSTIVCPEDYTPVCAGDSTSPLTTFNNTCELEKHNCLEGTDLTVIWEGACDSPPTCPKVCSADYKPVCAKDCDNHMLTFSNLCMLESYNCCHENSK
;
A
#
# COMPACT_ATOMS: atom_id res chain seq x y z
N MET A 1 -2.81 -42.63 4.06
CA MET A 1 -1.65 -42.40 3.18
C MET A 1 -1.52 -40.90 2.99
N SER A 2 -0.72 -40.28 3.85
CA SER A 2 -0.45 -38.84 3.83
C SER A 2 0.61 -38.55 2.76
N THR A 3 0.31 -37.62 1.85
CA THR A 3 1.35 -37.01 1.02
C THR A 3 1.39 -35.52 1.33
N LYS A 4 2.58 -35.11 1.75
CA LYS A 4 2.97 -33.87 2.42
C LYS A 4 2.60 -32.62 1.62
N TYR A 5 1.92 -31.68 2.28
CA TYR A 5 1.93 -30.27 1.89
C TYR A 5 3.38 -29.78 1.99
N ALA A 6 3.97 -29.37 0.87
CA ALA A 6 5.23 -28.68 0.86
C ALA A 6 4.99 -27.28 1.42
N LEU A 7 5.52 -27.05 2.63
CA LEU A 7 5.65 -25.75 3.24
C LEU A 7 6.58 -24.90 2.38
N TYR A 8 6.03 -24.03 1.53
CA TYR A 8 6.76 -22.86 1.05
C TYR A 8 6.55 -21.76 2.07
N ASN A 9 7.50 -21.72 3.01
CA ASN A 9 7.70 -20.65 3.94
C ASN A 9 8.41 -19.52 3.19
N THR A 10 7.63 -18.59 2.63
CA THR A 10 8.10 -17.27 2.19
C THR A 10 7.16 -16.26 2.80
N SER A 11 7.53 -15.74 3.97
CA SER A 11 6.98 -14.50 4.50
C SER A 11 7.22 -13.39 3.49
N ILE A 12 6.16 -12.87 2.85
CA ILE A 12 6.00 -11.50 2.35
C ILE A 12 4.48 -11.28 2.23
N PHE A 13 4.00 -10.12 2.69
CA PHE A 13 2.59 -9.72 2.65
C PHE A 13 2.12 -9.62 1.19
N HIS A 14 1.29 -10.54 0.70
CA HIS A 14 0.66 -10.41 -0.62
C HIS A 14 -0.53 -9.45 -0.55
N ASN A 15 -0.27 -8.16 -0.38
CA ASN A 15 -1.28 -7.13 -0.61
C ASN A 15 -1.21 -6.71 -2.08
N LEU A 16 -2.13 -7.26 -2.89
CA LEU A 16 -2.19 -6.97 -4.32
C LEU A 16 -2.76 -5.56 -4.53
N LYS A 17 -2.01 -4.66 -5.19
CA LYS A 17 -2.55 -3.34 -5.58
C LYS A 17 -3.00 -3.36 -7.03
N VAL A 18 -4.06 -2.61 -7.32
CA VAL A 18 -4.57 -2.45 -8.69
C VAL A 18 -3.48 -1.81 -9.55
N LEU A 19 -3.12 -2.48 -10.63
CA LEU A 19 -2.23 -1.96 -11.65
C LEU A 19 -3.01 -1.16 -12.69
N HIS A 20 -4.11 -1.72 -13.19
CA HIS A 20 -5.02 -1.05 -14.13
C HIS A 20 -6.39 -1.74 -14.17
N GLU A 21 -7.38 -1.02 -14.68
CA GLU A 21 -8.67 -1.60 -15.05
C GLU A 21 -8.51 -2.54 -16.27
N GLY A 22 -9.23 -3.65 -16.26
CA GLY A 22 -9.14 -4.69 -17.29
C GLY A 22 -8.49 -5.98 -16.78
N LYS A 23 -8.43 -7.00 -17.65
CA LYS A 23 -7.67 -8.22 -17.38
C LYS A 23 -6.18 -7.94 -17.48
N CYS A 24 -5.37 -8.67 -16.72
CA CYS A 24 -3.93 -8.69 -16.96
C CYS A 24 -3.65 -9.24 -18.35
N THR A 25 -3.00 -8.44 -19.19
CA THR A 25 -2.53 -8.84 -20.52
C THR A 25 -1.02 -8.72 -20.55
N ASN A 26 -0.31 -9.72 -21.07
CA ASN A 26 1.13 -9.64 -21.28
C ASN A 26 1.40 -9.30 -22.76
N PRO A 27 2.19 -8.24 -23.09
CA PRO A 27 2.81 -7.29 -22.18
C PRO A 27 1.81 -6.29 -21.59
N THR A 28 1.99 -5.98 -20.32
CA THR A 28 1.20 -5.01 -19.58
C THR A 28 1.47 -3.63 -20.16
N LYS A 29 0.52 -3.11 -20.94
CA LYS A 29 0.71 -1.82 -21.60
C LYS A 29 0.61 -0.72 -20.53
N CYS A 30 1.75 -0.17 -20.14
CA CYS A 30 1.80 1.01 -19.30
C CYS A 30 0.95 2.13 -19.92
N SER A 31 -0.04 2.63 -19.17
CA SER A 31 -0.92 3.71 -19.60
C SER A 31 -0.59 4.97 -18.82
N ILE A 32 0.34 5.74 -19.36
CA ILE A 32 0.73 7.03 -18.78
C ILE A 32 -0.47 7.97 -18.78
N GLN A 33 -0.81 8.49 -17.60
CA GLN A 33 -1.91 9.43 -17.42
C GLN A 33 -1.45 10.88 -17.57
N ILE A 34 -2.37 11.76 -17.94
CA ILE A 34 -2.13 13.21 -17.92
C ILE A 34 -2.34 13.70 -16.49
N CYS A 35 -1.26 14.07 -15.81
CA CYS A 35 -1.34 14.60 -14.46
C CYS A 35 -1.72 16.08 -14.45
N THR A 36 -2.45 16.49 -13.41
CA THR A 36 -2.64 17.92 -13.14
C THR A 36 -1.35 18.55 -12.61
N TYR A 37 -1.25 19.87 -12.70
CA TYR A 37 -0.13 20.62 -12.09
C TYR A 37 -0.37 20.95 -10.61
N ILE A 38 -1.35 20.31 -9.96
CA ILE A 38 -1.58 20.47 -8.52
C ILE A 38 -0.38 19.87 -7.79
N TYR A 39 0.27 20.70 -6.99
CA TYR A 39 1.43 20.31 -6.19
C TYR A 39 0.95 19.84 -4.81
N GLN A 40 0.87 18.53 -4.66
CA GLN A 40 0.51 17.80 -3.45
C GLN A 40 1.54 16.68 -3.29
N PRO A 41 2.75 17.02 -2.84
CA PRO A 41 3.89 16.12 -2.97
C PRO A 41 3.69 14.87 -2.12
N VAL A 42 4.29 13.77 -2.57
CA VAL A 42 4.37 12.51 -1.83
C VAL A 42 5.82 12.06 -1.80
N CYS A 43 6.27 11.56 -0.65
CA CYS A 43 7.55 10.89 -0.52
C CYS A 43 7.32 9.40 -0.75
N ALA A 44 7.95 8.85 -1.78
CA ALA A 44 7.77 7.45 -2.14
C ALA A 44 9.11 6.73 -2.30
N GLY A 45 9.13 5.46 -1.93
CA GLY A 45 10.34 4.66 -1.95
C GLY A 45 10.04 3.16 -1.93
N ASP A 46 11.09 2.38 -2.09
CA ASP A 46 11.09 0.96 -1.81
C ASP A 46 12.20 0.67 -0.77
N SER A 47 12.40 -0.59 -0.40
CA SER A 47 13.48 -0.97 0.51
C SER A 47 14.89 -0.94 -0.10
N ALA A 48 15.00 -0.68 -1.41
CA ALA A 48 16.25 -0.81 -2.16
C ALA A 48 16.95 0.55 -2.38
N ASP A 49 16.19 1.59 -2.65
CA ASP A 49 16.70 2.92 -3.01
C ASP A 49 16.33 3.98 -1.95
N LEU A 50 17.01 5.14 -1.99
CA LEU A 50 16.59 6.29 -1.18
C LEU A 50 15.22 6.79 -1.67
N PRO A 51 14.31 7.16 -0.74
CA PRO A 51 13.00 7.63 -1.14
C PRO A 51 13.10 8.97 -1.89
N GLN A 52 12.19 9.15 -2.84
CA GLN A 52 12.14 10.29 -3.75
C GLN A 52 10.82 11.06 -3.62
N THR A 53 10.90 12.38 -3.69
CA THR A 53 9.73 13.25 -3.74
C THR A 53 9.12 13.23 -5.13
N PHE A 54 7.80 12.98 -5.20
CA PHE A 54 7.00 13.11 -6.41
C PHE A 54 6.05 14.32 -6.26
N PRO A 55 5.89 15.17 -7.29
CA PRO A 55 5.03 16.36 -7.22
C PRO A 55 3.57 16.08 -6.83
N ASN A 56 3.06 14.91 -7.21
CA ASN A 56 1.77 14.36 -6.78
C ASN A 56 1.68 12.86 -7.06
N LEU A 57 0.63 12.22 -6.53
CA LEU A 57 0.38 10.78 -6.67
C LEU A 57 0.37 10.31 -8.14
N CYS A 58 -0.26 11.06 -9.04
CA CYS A 58 -0.29 10.70 -10.47
C CYS A 58 1.12 10.64 -11.08
N THR A 59 2.01 11.56 -10.71
CA THR A 59 3.40 11.53 -11.21
C THR A 59 4.20 10.34 -10.68
N LEU A 60 3.93 9.89 -9.45
CA LEU A 60 4.48 8.65 -8.89
C LEU A 60 3.98 7.42 -9.65
N GLU A 61 2.67 7.32 -9.91
CA GLU A 61 2.08 6.22 -10.66
C GLU A 61 2.67 6.11 -12.08
N ASN A 62 2.80 7.24 -12.78
CA ASN A 62 3.45 7.31 -14.08
C ASN A 62 4.92 6.89 -14.02
N TYR A 63 5.66 7.27 -12.97
CA TYR A 63 7.05 6.86 -12.79
C TYR A 63 7.16 5.35 -12.59
N ASN A 64 6.36 4.77 -11.68
CA ASN A 64 6.30 3.33 -11.43
C ASN A 64 6.00 2.57 -12.74
N CYS A 65 5.02 3.07 -13.50
CA CYS A 65 4.61 2.51 -14.78
C CYS A 65 5.72 2.59 -15.84
N ALA A 66 6.37 3.74 -16.00
CA ALA A 66 7.39 3.95 -17.04
C ALA A 66 8.71 3.21 -16.79
N ASN A 67 9.04 2.96 -15.52
CA ASN A 67 10.32 2.39 -15.11
C ASN A 67 10.22 0.94 -14.61
N ASP A 68 9.04 0.32 -14.70
CA ASP A 68 8.76 -0.99 -14.12
C ASP A 68 9.16 -1.08 -12.64
N LYS A 69 8.82 -0.02 -11.90
CA LYS A 69 9.09 0.16 -10.47
C LYS A 69 7.80 0.01 -9.66
N TRP A 70 7.97 -0.15 -8.35
CA TRP A 70 6.87 -0.25 -7.38
C TRP A 70 7.23 0.53 -6.11
N LEU A 71 7.46 1.83 -6.28
CA LEU A 71 7.66 2.72 -5.13
C LEU A 71 6.33 2.93 -4.43
N GLU A 72 6.32 2.74 -3.11
CA GLU A 72 5.15 2.97 -2.27
C GLU A 72 5.22 4.37 -1.67
N VAL A 73 4.07 5.03 -1.53
CA VAL A 73 4.00 6.26 -0.75
C VAL A 73 4.36 5.89 0.69
N LEU A 74 5.48 6.44 1.15
CA LEU A 74 5.88 6.34 2.55
C LEU A 74 5.09 7.36 3.37
N TYR A 75 4.93 8.57 2.81
CA TYR A 75 4.21 9.65 3.45
C TYR A 75 3.81 10.78 2.49
N ASP A 76 2.81 11.56 2.92
CA ASP A 76 2.42 12.82 2.28
C ASP A 76 3.45 13.91 2.59
N GLY A 77 3.82 14.69 1.57
CA GLY A 77 4.84 15.72 1.64
C GLY A 77 6.10 15.41 0.83
N GLU A 78 7.04 16.34 0.85
CA GLU A 78 8.38 16.08 0.28
C GLU A 78 9.19 15.17 1.19
N CYS A 79 10.05 14.33 0.59
CA CYS A 79 11.02 13.55 1.34
C CYS A 79 11.94 14.46 2.16
N ARG A 80 12.14 14.10 3.44
CA ARG A 80 12.96 14.85 4.40
C ARG A 80 14.27 14.11 4.67
N GLU A 81 15.34 14.85 4.91
CA GLU A 81 16.59 14.25 5.41
C GLU A 81 16.37 13.64 6.81
N LYS A 82 16.99 12.49 7.07
CA LYS A 82 16.90 11.79 8.35
C LYS A 82 17.36 12.72 9.49
N GLY A 83 16.51 12.94 10.49
CA GLY A 83 16.85 13.67 11.72
C GLY A 83 16.04 14.93 12.03
N HIS A 84 15.16 15.38 11.14
CA HIS A 84 14.26 16.52 11.37
C HIS A 84 12.82 16.10 11.77
N CYS A 85 12.69 15.16 12.70
CA CYS A 85 11.38 14.63 13.11
C CYS A 85 10.52 15.64 13.89
N SER A 86 11.17 16.57 14.60
CA SER A 86 10.51 17.59 15.41
C SER A 86 9.87 18.72 14.59
N THR A 87 10.19 18.84 13.30
CA THR A 87 9.57 19.82 12.39
C THR A 87 8.33 19.27 11.68
N ILE A 88 7.96 18.01 11.93
CA ILE A 88 6.76 17.40 11.39
C ILE A 88 5.54 18.03 12.07
N VAL A 89 4.81 18.84 11.30
CA VAL A 89 3.53 19.42 11.67
C VAL A 89 2.44 18.63 10.98
N CYS A 90 1.57 18.00 11.78
CA CYS A 90 0.47 17.21 11.26
C CYS A 90 -0.84 18.01 11.29
N PRO A 91 -1.72 17.80 10.30
CA PRO A 91 -3.08 18.31 10.38
C PRO A 91 -3.82 17.72 11.59
N GLU A 92 -4.73 18.51 12.18
CA GLU A 92 -5.63 18.06 13.26
C GLU A 92 -6.89 17.36 12.71
N ASP A 93 -6.75 16.59 11.64
CA ASP A 93 -7.83 15.77 11.11
C ASP A 93 -7.83 14.38 11.76
N TYR A 94 -8.98 13.72 11.73
CA TYR A 94 -9.15 12.38 12.25
C TYR A 94 -9.48 11.42 11.11
N THR A 95 -8.43 10.89 10.50
CA THR A 95 -8.43 9.88 9.44
C THR A 95 -7.60 8.68 9.91
N PRO A 96 -8.09 7.94 10.93
CA PRO A 96 -7.24 7.07 11.73
C PRO A 96 -6.64 5.92 10.91
N VAL A 97 -5.45 5.48 11.31
CA VAL A 97 -4.79 4.30 10.76
C VAL A 97 -4.38 3.36 11.89
N CYS A 98 -4.53 2.06 11.66
CA CYS A 98 -4.05 1.04 12.56
C CYS A 98 -2.72 0.54 12.04
N ALA A 99 -1.65 0.78 12.79
CA ALA A 99 -0.30 0.48 12.36
C ALA A 99 0.43 -0.38 13.37
N GLY A 100 1.39 -1.16 12.89
CA GLY A 100 2.22 -2.01 13.71
C GLY A 100 3.28 -2.74 12.90
N ASP A 101 4.00 -3.62 13.58
CA ASP A 101 4.96 -4.52 12.96
C ASP A 101 4.69 -5.97 13.40
N SER A 102 5.63 -6.87 13.16
CA SER A 102 5.51 -8.27 13.57
C SER A 102 5.79 -8.52 15.06
N THR A 103 6.29 -7.52 15.78
CA THR A 103 6.86 -7.63 17.13
C THR A 103 6.13 -6.82 18.20
N SER A 104 5.31 -5.84 17.79
CA SER A 104 4.66 -4.85 18.65
C SER A 104 3.14 -4.92 18.51
N PRO A 105 2.38 -4.56 19.57
CA PRO A 105 0.93 -4.45 19.48
C PRO A 105 0.53 -3.35 18.50
N LEU A 106 -0.57 -3.57 17.79
CA LEU A 106 -1.11 -2.59 16.86
C LEU A 106 -1.57 -1.33 17.61
N THR A 107 -1.24 -0.17 17.06
CA THR A 107 -1.54 1.15 17.64
C THR A 107 -2.34 1.98 16.65
N THR A 108 -3.36 2.67 17.16
CA THR A 108 -4.14 3.62 16.37
C THR A 108 -3.46 4.98 16.37
N PHE A 109 -3.23 5.52 15.19
CA PHE A 109 -2.77 6.88 14.97
C PHE A 109 -3.90 7.72 14.39
N ASN A 110 -3.97 9.01 14.74
CA ASN A 110 -5.08 9.88 14.32
C ASN A 110 -5.14 10.07 12.80
N ASN A 111 -3.98 10.05 12.15
CA ASN A 111 -3.79 10.07 10.71
C ASN A 111 -2.40 9.50 10.38
N THR A 112 -2.12 9.32 9.08
CA THR A 112 -0.82 8.79 8.61
C THR A 112 0.34 9.69 9.01
N CYS A 113 0.16 11.02 9.03
CA CYS A 113 1.21 11.95 9.45
C CYS A 113 1.67 11.72 10.91
N GLU A 114 0.74 11.47 11.83
CA GLU A 114 1.08 11.20 13.23
C GLU A 114 1.82 9.86 13.39
N LEU A 115 1.49 8.86 12.58
CA LEU A 115 2.26 7.61 12.49
C LEU A 115 3.69 7.87 12.01
N GLU A 116 3.86 8.65 10.94
CA GLU A 116 5.18 8.99 10.40
C GLU A 116 6.03 9.75 11.42
N LYS A 117 5.41 10.71 12.11
CA LYS A 117 6.06 11.48 13.16
C LYS A 117 6.53 10.57 14.28
N HIS A 118 5.70 9.62 14.69
CA HIS A 118 6.07 8.59 15.67
C HIS A 118 7.24 7.75 15.19
N ASN A 119 7.16 7.17 13.98
CA ASN A 119 8.25 6.39 13.38
C ASN A 119 9.57 7.16 13.35
N CYS A 120 9.51 8.43 12.97
CA CYS A 120 10.69 9.29 12.94
C CYS A 120 11.25 9.54 14.36
N LEU A 121 10.41 9.91 15.32
CA LEU A 121 10.82 10.27 16.69
C LEU A 121 11.36 9.07 17.48
N GLU A 122 10.68 7.93 17.36
CA GLU A 122 11.01 6.71 18.12
C GLU A 122 12.00 5.81 17.36
N GLY A 123 12.29 6.12 16.10
CA GLY A 123 13.15 5.29 15.25
C GLY A 123 12.52 3.93 14.92
N THR A 124 11.19 3.85 14.90
CA THR A 124 10.43 2.66 14.52
C THR A 124 10.09 2.68 13.03
N ASP A 125 9.66 1.52 12.52
CA ASP A 125 9.22 1.36 11.13
C ASP A 125 7.87 0.65 11.10
N LEU A 126 6.92 1.18 11.87
CA LEU A 126 5.56 0.66 11.92
C LEU A 126 4.88 0.93 10.58
N THR A 127 4.27 -0.10 9.99
CA THR A 127 3.52 0.03 8.75
C THR A 127 2.04 0.06 9.04
N VAL A 128 1.28 0.77 8.19
CA VAL A 128 -0.19 0.71 8.24
C VAL A 128 -0.62 -0.72 7.92
N ILE A 129 -1.36 -1.35 8.84
CA ILE A 129 -1.96 -2.66 8.61
C ILE A 129 -3.35 -2.49 8.00
N TRP A 130 -4.12 -1.50 8.46
CA TRP A 130 -5.37 -1.09 7.80
C TRP A 130 -5.71 0.37 8.06
N GLU A 131 -6.51 0.95 7.17
CA GLU A 131 -7.19 2.22 7.38
C GLU A 131 -8.32 2.07 8.39
N GLY A 132 -8.38 2.96 9.38
CA GLY A 132 -9.30 2.88 10.52
C GLY A 132 -8.60 2.67 11.85
N ALA A 133 -9.36 2.77 12.94
CA ALA A 133 -8.85 2.47 14.28
C ALA A 133 -8.63 0.97 14.47
N CYS A 134 -7.71 0.60 15.37
CA CYS A 134 -7.37 -0.80 15.63
C CYS A 134 -8.48 -1.59 16.31
N ASP A 135 -9.42 -0.92 17.00
CA ASP A 135 -10.60 -1.53 17.60
C ASP A 135 -11.72 -1.81 16.59
N SER A 136 -11.57 -1.31 15.36
CA SER A 136 -12.55 -1.37 14.28
C SER A 136 -11.92 -1.95 13.01
N PRO A 137 -11.41 -3.20 13.04
CA PRO A 137 -10.77 -3.82 11.88
C PRO A 137 -11.74 -3.93 10.71
N PRO A 138 -11.24 -3.85 9.46
CA PRO A 138 -12.08 -3.91 8.27
C PRO A 138 -12.83 -5.24 8.19
N THR A 139 -14.13 -5.17 7.89
CA THR A 139 -14.92 -6.37 7.61
C THR A 139 -14.70 -6.79 6.17
N CYS A 140 -14.10 -7.97 5.94
CA CYS A 140 -13.93 -8.48 4.59
C CYS A 140 -15.28 -8.63 3.87
N PRO A 141 -15.41 -8.16 2.61
CA PRO A 141 -16.60 -8.42 1.80
C PRO A 141 -16.80 -9.93 1.65
N LYS A 142 -17.88 -10.47 2.25
CA LYS A 142 -18.22 -11.90 2.09
C LYS A 142 -19.03 -12.18 0.84
N VAL A 143 -19.65 -11.14 0.28
CA VAL A 143 -20.53 -11.22 -0.87
C VAL A 143 -20.16 -10.07 -1.81
N CYS A 144 -19.77 -10.43 -3.03
CA CYS A 144 -19.54 -9.48 -4.11
C CYS A 144 -20.64 -9.61 -5.16
N SER A 145 -20.95 -8.50 -5.83
CA SER A 145 -21.80 -8.52 -7.01
C SER A 145 -21.17 -9.33 -8.15
N ALA A 146 -22.01 -9.89 -9.02
CA ALA A 146 -21.56 -10.66 -10.18
C ALA A 146 -21.25 -9.78 -11.40
N ASP A 147 -21.15 -8.46 -11.23
CA ASP A 147 -20.79 -7.55 -12.31
C ASP A 147 -19.36 -7.79 -12.75
N TYR A 148 -19.16 -7.79 -14.07
CA TYR A 148 -17.88 -8.08 -14.67
C TYR A 148 -17.18 -6.79 -15.08
N LYS A 149 -16.32 -6.28 -14.20
CA LYS A 149 -15.49 -5.08 -14.38
C LYS A 149 -14.07 -5.44 -13.93
N PRO A 150 -13.33 -6.22 -14.75
CA PRO A 150 -12.12 -6.86 -14.28
C PRO A 150 -11.06 -5.84 -13.88
N VAL A 151 -10.24 -6.20 -12.90
CA VAL A 151 -9.07 -5.42 -12.48
C VAL A 151 -7.84 -6.31 -12.53
N CYS A 152 -6.73 -5.77 -13.02
CA CYS A 152 -5.43 -6.40 -12.94
C CYS A 152 -4.74 -5.86 -11.70
N ALA A 153 -4.34 -6.73 -10.78
CA ALA A 153 -3.62 -6.38 -9.58
C ALA A 153 -2.28 -7.11 -9.54
N LYS A 154 -1.27 -6.50 -8.92
CA LYS A 154 0.04 -7.12 -8.74
C LYS A 154 0.57 -6.99 -7.32
N ASP A 155 1.41 -7.93 -6.92
CA ASP A 155 2.17 -7.85 -5.67
C ASP A 155 3.51 -7.13 -5.88
N CYS A 156 4.28 -6.97 -4.80
CA CYS A 156 5.61 -6.38 -4.83
C CYS A 156 6.64 -7.20 -5.64
N ASP A 157 6.38 -8.50 -5.86
CA ASP A 157 7.21 -9.40 -6.65
C ASP A 157 6.80 -9.42 -8.14
N ASN A 158 5.92 -8.49 -8.56
CA ASN A 158 5.37 -8.37 -9.91
C ASN A 158 4.51 -9.56 -10.37
N HIS A 159 4.03 -10.42 -9.46
CA HIS A 159 3.02 -11.41 -9.81
C HIS A 159 1.68 -10.72 -10.06
N MET A 160 1.13 -10.91 -11.27
CA MET A 160 -0.12 -10.30 -11.69
C MET A 160 -1.28 -11.29 -11.63
N LEU A 161 -2.39 -10.86 -11.03
CA LEU A 161 -3.64 -11.61 -10.97
C LEU A 161 -4.81 -10.75 -11.46
N THR A 162 -5.72 -11.38 -12.22
CA THR A 162 -6.96 -10.74 -12.67
C THR A 162 -8.10 -11.11 -11.74
N PHE A 163 -8.80 -10.09 -11.25
CA PHE A 163 -10.02 -10.24 -10.46
C PHE A 163 -11.23 -9.85 -11.31
N SER A 164 -12.38 -10.48 -11.05
CA SER A 164 -13.61 -10.24 -11.82
C SER A 164 -14.19 -8.84 -11.61
N ASN A 165 -13.95 -8.27 -10.43
CA ASN A 165 -14.25 -6.88 -10.05
C ASN A 165 -13.41 -6.47 -8.82
N LEU A 166 -13.48 -5.20 -8.45
CA LEU A 166 -12.75 -4.62 -7.32
C LEU A 166 -13.11 -5.29 -5.98
N CYS A 167 -14.38 -5.59 -5.74
CA CYS A 167 -14.81 -6.29 -4.52
C CYS A 167 -14.12 -7.66 -4.35
N MET A 168 -13.96 -8.41 -5.45
CA MET A 168 -13.27 -9.71 -5.40
C MET A 168 -11.78 -9.57 -5.08
N LEU A 169 -11.14 -8.47 -5.49
CA LEU A 169 -9.76 -8.14 -5.09
C LEU A 169 -9.70 -7.77 -3.59
N GLU A 170 -10.59 -6.89 -3.13
CA GLU A 170 -10.65 -6.48 -1.72
C GLU A 170 -10.90 -7.67 -0.79
N SER A 171 -11.83 -8.57 -1.17
CA SER A 171 -12.07 -9.82 -0.45
C SER A 171 -10.84 -10.73 -0.41
N TYR A 172 -10.06 -10.78 -1.50
CA TYR A 172 -8.83 -11.56 -1.55
C TYR A 172 -7.78 -10.98 -0.60
N ASN A 173 -7.44 -9.70 -0.72
CA ASN A 173 -6.46 -9.04 0.13
C ASN A 173 -6.83 -9.19 1.61
N CYS A 174 -8.09 -8.96 1.96
CA CYS A 174 -8.55 -9.06 3.35
C CYS A 174 -8.40 -10.47 3.94
N CYS A 175 -8.65 -11.54 3.16
CA CYS A 175 -8.46 -12.91 3.66
C CYS A 175 -6.98 -13.31 3.76
N HIS A 176 -6.11 -12.73 2.94
CA HIS A 176 -4.68 -13.01 2.93
C HIS A 176 -3.86 -12.13 3.90
N GLU A 177 -4.37 -10.98 4.33
CA GLU A 177 -3.78 -10.17 5.40
C GLU A 177 -4.07 -10.70 6.81
N ASN A 178 -5.23 -11.36 6.96
CA ASN A 178 -5.68 -11.95 8.24
C ASN A 178 -5.18 -13.38 8.47
N SER A 179 -4.36 -13.95 7.56
CA SER A 179 -3.69 -15.23 7.77
C SER A 179 -2.33 -15.03 8.45
N LYS A 180 -2.36 -14.61 9.73
CA LYS A 180 -1.22 -14.76 10.66
C LYS A 180 -1.46 -15.97 11.57
#